data_AF-A0A2E9LLV1-F1
#
_entry.id   AF-A0A2E9LLV1-F1
#
_cell.length_a   1.000
_cell.length_b   1.000
_cell.length_c   1.000
_cell.angle_alpha   90.00
_cell.angle_beta   90.00
_cell.angle_gamma   90.00
#
_symmetry.space_group_name_H-M   'P 1'
#
loop_
_entity.id
_entity.type
_entity.pdbx_description
1 polymer ?
#
loop_
_entity_poly.entity_id
_entity_poly.type
_entity_poly.pdbx_seq_one_letter_code
_entity_poly.pdbx_strand_id
1 'polypeptide(L)'
;MGDEAEGEYERHNTHWVRYGLNRPDFPVHHLPDVIRYTPDYLQGSPNQRLVEVLGTGRNGVKLKLEKIAALAVWNTMMPVWLWIWSTPKQDFTEILYADLVRIINKEDVPLGKFSEGKAYFNVRPSLLRWAADGG
;
A
#
# COMPACT_ATOMS: atom_id res chain seq x y z
N MET A 1 10.91 -4.67 5.90
CA MET A 1 10.05 -4.54 4.71
C MET A 1 9.26 -3.24 4.74
N GLY A 2 8.47 -2.93 5.78
CA GLY A 2 7.79 -1.63 5.89
C GLY A 2 8.78 -0.46 5.99
N ASP A 3 9.68 -0.50 6.97
CA ASP A 3 10.71 0.54 7.18
C ASP A 3 11.61 0.75 5.96
N GLU A 4 11.98 -0.35 5.29
CA GLU A 4 12.75 -0.31 4.04
C GLU A 4 11.94 0.34 2.92
N ALA A 5 10.68 -0.07 2.72
CA ALA A 5 9.81 0.48 1.69
C ALA A 5 9.55 1.98 1.89
N GLU A 6 9.33 2.42 3.14
CA GLU A 6 9.24 3.84 3.48
C GLU A 6 10.52 4.58 3.11
N GLY A 7 11.69 4.06 3.48
CA GLY A 7 12.97 4.67 3.14
C GLY A 7 13.22 4.76 1.63
N GLU A 8 12.83 3.72 0.87
CA GLU A 8 12.94 3.75 -0.59
C GLU A 8 11.91 4.69 -1.23
N TYR A 9 10.70 4.77 -0.70
CA TYR A 9 9.73 5.78 -1.15
C TYR A 9 10.30 7.19 -1.01
N GLU A 10 10.87 7.50 0.16
CA GLU A 10 11.47 8.81 0.47
C GLU A 10 12.66 9.14 -0.43
N ARG A 11 13.46 8.13 -0.84
CA ARG A 11 14.60 8.29 -1.77
C ARG A 11 14.17 8.51 -3.22
N HIS A 12 13.11 7.84 -3.66
CA HIS A 12 12.67 7.85 -5.05
C HIS A 12 11.65 8.95 -5.37
N ASN A 13 11.08 9.59 -4.36
CA ASN A 13 10.04 10.60 -4.52
C ASN A 13 10.44 11.94 -3.90
N THR A 14 9.83 13.00 -4.41
CA THR A 14 9.96 14.36 -3.88
C THR A 14 8.58 14.92 -3.51
N HIS A 15 8.56 16.06 -2.82
CA HIS A 15 7.34 16.80 -2.48
C HIS A 15 6.32 15.98 -1.67
N TRP A 16 6.80 15.17 -0.74
CA TRP A 16 5.99 14.37 0.17
C TRP A 16 6.11 14.89 1.61
N VAL A 17 5.09 14.59 2.42
CA VAL A 17 5.12 14.71 3.87
C VAL A 17 4.58 13.42 4.49
N ARG A 18 5.17 12.97 5.61
CA ARG A 18 4.59 11.89 6.42
C ARG A 18 3.23 12.36 6.96
N TYR A 19 2.20 11.52 6.83
CA TYR A 19 0.81 11.86 7.13
C TYR A 19 0.14 10.87 8.10
N GLY A 20 0.42 9.57 7.97
CA GLY A 20 -0.13 8.55 8.85
C GLY A 20 0.24 8.73 10.33
N LEU A 21 -0.19 7.79 11.19
CA LEU A 21 -0.03 7.90 12.66
C LEU A 21 1.43 7.96 13.14
N ASN A 22 2.42 7.71 12.27
CA ASN A 22 3.85 7.87 12.51
C ASN A 22 4.33 7.28 13.85
N ARG A 23 3.95 6.02 14.12
CA ARG A 23 4.34 5.24 15.32
C ARG A 23 4.07 5.99 16.63
N PRO A 24 2.81 6.31 16.93
CA PRO A 24 2.51 7.08 18.12
C PRO A 24 2.77 6.24 19.38
N ASP A 25 3.09 6.89 20.50
CA ASP A 25 3.34 6.24 21.79
C ASP A 25 2.05 5.83 22.51
N PHE A 26 1.15 5.16 21.79
CA PHE A 26 -0.06 4.57 22.36
C PHE A 26 -0.58 3.40 21.51
N PRO A 27 -1.42 2.52 22.08
CA PRO A 27 -1.91 1.35 21.37
C PRO A 27 -2.88 1.71 20.21
N VAL A 28 -2.38 1.66 18.97
CA VAL A 28 -3.18 1.97 17.76
C VAL A 28 -4.19 0.90 17.37
N HIS A 29 -4.13 -0.29 17.97
CA HIS A 29 -4.99 -1.42 17.60
C HIS A 29 -6.44 -1.27 18.08
N HIS A 30 -6.71 -0.35 19.00
CA HIS A 30 -8.07 0.02 19.44
C HIS A 30 -8.70 1.11 18.59
N LEU A 31 -7.95 1.74 17.69
CA LEU A 31 -8.49 2.77 16.81
C LEU A 31 -9.39 2.14 15.73
N PRO A 32 -10.41 2.89 15.27
CA PRO A 32 -11.15 2.51 14.07
C PRO A 32 -10.22 2.24 12.88
N ASP A 33 -10.54 1.24 12.06
CA ASP A 33 -9.68 0.81 10.94
C ASP A 33 -9.34 1.95 9.98
N VAL A 34 -10.29 2.86 9.71
CA VAL A 34 -10.04 4.04 8.86
C VAL A 34 -8.92 4.92 9.41
N ILE A 35 -8.88 5.14 10.74
CA ILE A 35 -7.81 5.93 11.37
C ILE A 35 -6.50 5.14 11.40
N ARG A 36 -6.58 3.85 11.73
CA ARG A 36 -5.41 2.96 11.79
C ARG A 36 -4.72 2.79 10.44
N TYR A 37 -5.48 2.78 9.36
CA TYR A 37 -5.00 2.68 7.98
C TYR A 37 -5.09 4.04 7.27
N THR A 38 -4.80 5.12 7.98
CA THR A 38 -4.49 6.42 7.36
C THR A 38 -3.27 6.25 6.46
N PRO A 39 -3.30 6.72 5.19
CA PRO A 39 -2.17 6.60 4.28
C PRO A 39 -0.89 7.20 4.86
N ASP A 40 0.24 6.55 4.58
CA ASP A 40 1.54 6.90 5.16
C ASP A 40 2.00 8.31 4.78
N TYR A 41 1.74 8.75 3.54
CA TYR A 41 2.21 10.03 3.02
C TYR A 41 1.12 10.82 2.28
N LEU A 42 1.27 12.13 2.29
CA LEU A 42 0.63 13.05 1.34
C LEU A 42 1.69 13.57 0.39
N GLN A 43 1.47 13.46 -0.91
CA GLN A 43 2.40 13.95 -1.94
C GLN A 43 1.75 15.07 -2.75
N GLY A 44 2.44 16.19 -2.90
CA GLY A 44 1.90 17.41 -3.50
C GLY A 44 2.19 17.63 -4.99
N SER A 45 3.22 16.97 -5.54
CA SER A 45 3.68 17.13 -6.92
C SER A 45 4.16 15.77 -7.46
N PRO A 46 3.92 15.43 -8.74
CA PRO A 46 3.28 16.25 -9.79
C PRO A 46 1.76 16.40 -9.65
N ASN A 47 1.12 15.53 -8.86
CA ASN A 47 -0.30 15.60 -8.54
C ASN A 47 -0.50 15.39 -7.04
N GLN A 48 -1.48 16.10 -6.45
CA GLN A 48 -1.87 15.88 -5.06
C GLN A 48 -2.50 14.51 -4.90
N ARG A 49 -1.89 13.66 -4.06
CA ARG A 49 -2.35 12.28 -3.80
C ARG A 49 -2.01 11.81 -2.40
N LEU A 50 -2.81 10.88 -1.90
CA LEU A 50 -2.47 10.08 -0.73
C LEU A 50 -1.63 8.88 -1.19
N VAL A 51 -0.63 8.51 -0.40
CA VAL A 51 0.26 7.39 -0.72
C VAL A 51 0.33 6.44 0.47
N GLU A 52 -0.04 5.19 0.22
CA GLU A 52 0.18 4.05 1.12
C GLU A 52 1.43 3.32 0.66
N VAL A 53 2.41 3.15 1.55
CA VAL A 53 3.68 2.49 1.23
C VAL A 53 3.67 1.06 1.75
N LEU A 54 4.01 0.12 0.87
CA LEU A 54 3.99 -1.31 1.20
C LEU A 54 5.30 -1.98 0.78
N GLY A 55 5.78 -2.88 1.62
CA GLY A 55 6.85 -3.81 1.25
C GLY A 55 6.30 -5.16 0.80
N THR A 56 6.87 -5.74 -0.26
CA THR A 56 6.56 -7.08 -0.72
C THR A 56 7.80 -7.97 -0.84
N GLY A 57 7.63 -9.24 -0.50
CA GLY A 57 8.62 -10.28 -0.74
C GLY A 57 8.37 -11.01 -2.05
N ARG A 58 9.02 -12.17 -2.21
CA ARG A 58 8.90 -13.01 -3.43
C ARG A 58 7.46 -13.48 -3.70
N ASN A 59 6.65 -13.59 -2.65
CA ASN A 59 5.32 -14.20 -2.70
C ASN A 59 4.18 -13.21 -2.94
N GLY A 60 4.49 -11.94 -3.19
CA GLY A 60 3.50 -10.89 -3.41
C GLY A 60 3.11 -10.11 -2.14
N VAL A 61 2.29 -9.09 -2.37
CA VAL A 61 1.83 -8.18 -1.32
C VAL A 61 0.56 -8.75 -0.71
N LYS A 62 0.59 -8.93 0.61
CA LYS A 62 -0.57 -9.42 1.38
C LYS A 62 -1.34 -8.23 1.93
N LEU A 63 -2.55 -8.02 1.41
CA LEU A 63 -3.41 -6.90 1.78
C LEU A 63 -4.58 -7.38 2.63
N LYS A 64 -4.62 -6.92 3.89
CA LYS A 64 -5.73 -7.19 4.81
C LYS A 64 -7.04 -6.62 4.26
N LEU A 65 -8.14 -7.36 4.42
CA LEU A 65 -9.46 -6.91 3.95
C LEU A 65 -9.88 -5.59 4.60
N GLU A 66 -9.62 -5.45 5.91
CA GLU A 66 -9.90 -4.21 6.64
C GLU A 66 -9.09 -3.02 6.12
N LYS A 67 -7.85 -3.24 5.67
CA LYS A 67 -7.03 -2.18 5.05
C LYS A 67 -7.62 -1.76 3.70
N ILE A 68 -8.03 -2.72 2.86
CA ILE A 68 -8.65 -2.41 1.57
C ILE A 68 -9.93 -1.58 1.78
N ALA A 69 -10.78 -2.00 2.73
CA ALA A 69 -12.00 -1.27 3.07
C ALA A 69 -11.70 0.14 3.61
N ALA A 70 -10.71 0.30 4.48
CA ALA A 70 -10.30 1.60 4.99
C ALA A 70 -9.75 2.52 3.90
N LEU A 71 -8.91 1.99 2.99
CA LEU A 71 -8.38 2.75 1.86
C LEU A 71 -9.48 3.15 0.87
N ALA A 72 -10.57 2.39 0.77
CA ALA A 72 -11.74 2.80 0.00
C ALA A 72 -12.31 4.14 0.50
N VAL A 73 -12.42 4.29 1.82
CA VAL A 73 -12.92 5.53 2.46
C VAL A 73 -11.96 6.69 2.18
N TRP A 74 -10.66 6.51 2.38
CA TRP A 74 -9.67 7.54 2.07
C TRP A 74 -9.67 7.95 0.59
N ASN A 75 -9.85 6.97 -0.31
CA ASN A 75 -9.92 7.21 -1.75
C ASN A 75 -11.15 8.03 -2.17
N THR A 76 -12.18 8.17 -1.31
CA THR A 76 -13.29 9.12 -1.55
C THR A 76 -12.89 10.58 -1.30
N MET A 77 -11.85 10.82 -0.50
CA MET A 77 -11.39 12.16 -0.12
C MET A 77 -10.32 12.67 -1.09
N MET A 78 -9.37 11.80 -1.44
CA MET A 78 -8.28 12.09 -2.38
C MET A 78 -7.78 10.77 -2.98
N PRO A 79 -7.32 10.74 -4.25
CA PRO A 79 -6.81 9.51 -4.85
C PRO A 79 -5.72 8.85 -4.01
N VAL A 80 -5.93 7.58 -3.65
CA VAL A 80 -4.95 6.76 -2.92
C VAL A 80 -4.14 5.97 -3.91
N TRP A 81 -2.83 6.19 -3.89
CA TRP A 81 -1.85 5.38 -4.60
C TRP A 81 -1.17 4.43 -3.63
N LEU A 82 -0.99 3.19 -4.05
CA LEU A 82 -0.16 2.24 -3.34
C LEU A 82 1.21 2.23 -4.01
N TRP A 83 2.24 2.59 -3.25
CA TRP A 83 3.63 2.51 -3.67
C TRP A 83 4.25 1.26 -3.04
N ILE A 84 4.61 0.28 -3.87
CA ILE A 84 4.97 -1.07 -3.41
C ILE A 84 6.43 -1.35 -3.74
N TRP A 85 7.27 -1.44 -2.71
CA TRP A 85 8.68 -1.83 -2.82
C TRP A 85 8.84 -3.35 -2.80
N SER A 86 9.58 -3.90 -3.75
CA SER A 86 9.98 -5.29 -3.76
C SER A 86 11.44 -5.44 -3.37
N THR A 87 11.70 -5.83 -2.11
CA THR A 87 13.05 -6.15 -1.63
C THR A 87 13.77 -7.16 -2.54
N PRO A 88 13.13 -8.24 -3.06
CA PRO A 88 13.83 -9.17 -3.95
C PRO A 88 14.17 -8.60 -5.34
N LYS A 89 13.36 -7.67 -5.86
CA LYS A 89 13.59 -7.05 -7.18
C LYS A 89 14.50 -5.82 -7.08
N GLN A 90 14.62 -5.23 -5.89
CA GLN A 90 15.19 -3.90 -5.69
C GLN A 90 14.53 -2.88 -6.64
N ASP A 91 13.20 -2.96 -6.72
CA ASP A 91 12.38 -2.16 -7.62
C ASP A 91 11.00 -1.89 -7.00
N PHE A 92 10.32 -0.85 -7.49
CA PHE A 92 8.99 -0.46 -7.04
C PHE A 92 7.94 -0.52 -8.16
N THR A 93 6.68 -0.48 -7.73
CA THR A 93 5.53 -0.27 -8.59
C THR A 93 4.57 0.69 -7.91
N GLU A 94 3.83 1.44 -8.70
CA GLU A 94 2.78 2.34 -8.24
C GLU A 94 1.45 1.91 -8.87
N ILE A 95 0.42 1.82 -8.05
CA ILE A 95 -0.91 1.47 -8.51
C ILE A 95 -1.97 2.28 -7.80
N LEU A 96 -2.93 2.83 -8.55
CA LEU A 96 -4.09 3.49 -7.97
C LEU A 96 -4.95 2.46 -7.22
N TYR A 97 -5.50 2.84 -6.07
CA TYR A 97 -6.39 1.97 -5.28
C TYR A 97 -7.52 1.35 -6.12
N ALA A 98 -8.16 2.15 -6.98
CA ALA A 98 -9.21 1.67 -7.87
C ALA A 98 -8.72 0.56 -8.82
N ASP A 99 -7.47 0.64 -9.29
CA ASP A 99 -6.89 -0.33 -10.23
C ASP A 99 -6.51 -1.63 -9.53
N LEU A 100 -5.98 -1.51 -8.31
CA LEU A 100 -5.74 -2.64 -7.42
C LEU A 100 -7.04 -3.42 -7.16
N VAL A 101 -8.14 -2.73 -6.82
CA VAL A 101 -9.44 -3.37 -6.62
C VAL A 101 -9.94 -4.04 -7.90
N ARG A 102 -9.72 -3.42 -9.07
CA ARG A 102 -10.05 -4.05 -10.36
C ARG A 102 -9.24 -5.33 -10.59
N ILE A 103 -7.96 -5.35 -10.26
CA ILE A 103 -7.13 -6.57 -10.33
C ILE A 103 -7.67 -7.63 -9.38
N ILE A 104 -7.94 -7.29 -8.12
CA ILE A 104 -8.46 -8.24 -7.12
C ILE A 104 -9.78 -8.87 -7.57
N ASN A 105 -10.65 -8.10 -8.22
CA ASN A 105 -11.97 -8.59 -8.64
C ASN A 105 -11.95 -9.36 -9.98
N LYS A 106 -10.96 -9.12 -10.85
CA LYS A 106 -10.88 -9.73 -12.19
C LYS A 106 -9.96 -10.94 -12.23
N GLU A 107 -8.82 -10.81 -11.56
CA GLU A 107 -7.85 -11.88 -11.42
C GLU A 107 -8.29 -12.70 -10.22
N ASP A 108 -8.22 -14.03 -10.29
CA ASP A 108 -8.57 -14.94 -9.19
C ASP A 108 -7.52 -14.83 -8.06
N VAL A 109 -7.45 -13.66 -7.42
CA VAL A 109 -6.46 -13.30 -6.43
C VAL A 109 -6.75 -14.11 -5.17
N PRO A 110 -5.80 -14.97 -4.70
CA PRO A 110 -6.07 -15.88 -3.60
C PRO A 110 -6.43 -15.13 -2.31
N LEU A 111 -7.55 -15.54 -1.71
CA LEU A 111 -7.92 -15.17 -0.35
C LEU A 111 -7.20 -16.09 0.64
N GLY A 112 -6.35 -15.52 1.48
CA GLY A 112 -5.66 -16.22 2.56
C GLY A 112 -6.12 -15.76 3.94
N LYS A 113 -5.56 -16.39 4.99
CA LYS A 113 -5.70 -15.95 6.38
C LYS A 113 -4.32 -15.89 7.03
N PHE A 114 -4.06 -14.82 7.77
CA PHE A 114 -2.93 -14.75 8.69
C PHE A 114 -3.14 -15.73 9.85
N SER A 115 -2.07 -16.08 10.57
CA SER A 115 -2.15 -16.93 11.77
C SER A 115 -3.11 -16.39 12.83
N GLU A 116 -3.25 -15.06 12.89
CA GLU A 116 -4.18 -14.33 13.76
C GLU A 116 -5.65 -14.34 13.27
N GLY A 117 -5.95 -15.07 12.20
CA GLY A 117 -7.32 -15.22 11.64
C GLY A 117 -7.76 -14.12 10.68
N LYS A 118 -7.04 -12.99 10.60
CA LYS A 118 -7.34 -11.89 9.67
C LYS A 118 -7.17 -12.32 8.21
N ALA A 119 -8.19 -12.09 7.39
CA ALA A 119 -8.18 -12.43 5.98
C ALA A 119 -7.35 -11.44 5.16
N TYR A 120 -6.76 -11.90 4.06
CA TYR A 120 -6.01 -11.05 3.14
C TYR A 120 -6.11 -11.52 1.69
N PHE A 121 -5.99 -10.58 0.76
CA PHE A 121 -5.70 -10.89 -0.65
C PHE A 121 -4.21 -10.94 -0.89
N ASN A 122 -3.73 -11.93 -1.64
CA ASN A 122 -2.33 -12.03 -2.03
C ASN A 122 -2.09 -11.59 -3.48
N VAL A 123 -1.77 -10.32 -3.68
CA VAL A 123 -1.52 -9.79 -5.02
C VAL A 123 -0.10 -10.18 -5.45
N ARG A 124 -0.01 -11.10 -6.41
CA ARG A 124 1.26 -11.63 -6.89
C ARG A 124 2.05 -10.57 -7.66
N PRO A 125 3.39 -10.60 -7.62
CA PRO A 125 4.22 -9.62 -8.34
C PRO A 125 3.97 -9.60 -9.85
N SER A 126 3.57 -10.73 -10.44
CA SER A 126 3.26 -10.85 -11.87
C SER A 126 1.99 -10.11 -12.31
N LEU A 127 1.15 -9.68 -11.37
CA LEU A 127 -0.06 -8.90 -11.65
C LEU A 127 0.22 -7.39 -11.61
N LEU A 128 1.43 -6.97 -11.24
CA LEU A 128 1.84 -5.59 -11.08
C LEU A 128 2.84 -5.20 -12.18
N ARG A 129 2.85 -3.92 -12.56
CA ARG A 129 3.78 -3.37 -13.54
C ARG A 129 4.94 -2.69 -12.82
N TRP A 130 6.12 -3.27 -12.86
CA TRP A 130 7.29 -2.75 -12.15
C TRP A 130 7.94 -1.61 -12.93
N ALA A 131 8.58 -0.67 -12.25
CA ALA A 131 9.18 0.49 -12.91
C ALA A 131 10.28 0.08 -13.91
N ALA A 132 11.05 -0.97 -13.59
CA ALA A 132 12.05 -1.51 -14.51
C ALA A 132 11.46 -2.25 -15.74
N ASP A 133 10.17 -2.59 -15.75
CA ASP A 133 9.53 -3.32 -16.86
C ASP A 133 9.17 -2.41 -18.06
N GLY A 134 9.43 -1.09 -18.00
CA GLY A 134 9.21 -0.19 -19.13
C GLY A 134 9.32 1.31 -18.86
N GLY A 135 10.54 1.79 -18.65
CA GLY A 135 10.95 3.17 -18.92
C GLY A 135 11.58 3.31 -20.30
#